data_AF-A0A7J2NF30-F1
#
_entry.id   AF-A0A7J2NF30-F1
#
_cell.length_a   1.000
_cell.length_b   1.000
_cell.length_c   1.000
_cell.angle_alpha   90.00
_cell.angle_beta   90.00
_cell.angle_gamma   90.00
#
_symmetry.space_group_name_H-M   'P 1'
#
loop_
_entity.id
_entity.type
_entity.pdbx_description
1 polymer ?
#
loop_
_entity_poly.entity_id
_entity_poly.type
_entity_poly.pdbx_seq_one_letter_code
_entity_poly.pdbx_strand_id
1 'polypeptide(L)' 'MKAVAGWLFGLGVTALASIMLILLGIVYFMLATWIIKLGATWAGVTPVDGNMVILTAGIITAASMIGSALKR' A
#
# COMPACT_ATOMS: atom_id res chain seq x y z
N MET A 1 -5.75 5.77 39.10
CA MET A 1 -5.28 4.52 38.48
C MET A 1 -6.10 4.05 37.28
N LYS A 2 -7.44 4.21 37.25
CA LYS A 2 -8.27 3.78 36.09
C LYS A 2 -7.96 4.50 34.76
N ALA A 3 -7.57 5.77 34.81
CA ALA A 3 -7.21 6.53 33.60
C ALA A 3 -5.93 6.00 32.93
N VAL A 4 -4.86 5.74 33.70
CA VAL A 4 -3.56 5.27 33.19
C VAL A 4 -3.67 3.90 32.51
N ALA A 5 -4.49 3.00 33.05
CA ALA A 5 -4.78 1.72 32.41
C ALA A 5 -5.44 1.91 31.03
N GLY A 6 -6.42 2.82 30.91
CA GLY A 6 -7.10 3.12 29.63
C GLY A 6 -6.16 3.65 28.55
N TRP A 7 -5.18 4.49 28.91
CA TRP A 7 -4.16 4.99 27.96
C TRP A 7 -3.26 3.87 27.43
N LEU A 8 -2.83 2.94 28.29
CA LEU A 8 -2.00 1.79 27.88
C LEU A 8 -2.77 0.83 26.96
N PHE A 9 -4.06 0.58 27.25
CA PHE A 9 -4.91 -0.19 26.34
C PHE A 9 -5.09 0.51 24.98
N GLY A 10 -5.29 1.83 24.97
CA GLY A 10 -5.40 2.62 23.74
C GLY A 10 -4.15 2.52 22.87
N LEU A 11 -2.96 2.65 23.46
CA LEU A 11 -1.68 2.52 22.74
C LEU A 11 -1.50 1.11 22.15
N GLY A 12 -1.89 0.06 22.88
CA GLY A 12 -1.85 -1.32 22.38
C GLY A 12 -2.74 -1.53 21.15
N VAL A 13 -3.97 -0.99 21.17
CA VAL A 13 -4.88 -1.08 20.02
C VAL A 13 -4.36 -0.28 18.82
N THR A 14 -3.84 0.92 19.04
CA THR A 14 -3.24 1.74 17.96
C THR A 14 -2.03 1.06 17.34
N ALA A 15 -1.18 0.43 18.15
CA ALA A 15 -0.04 -0.33 17.64
C ALA A 15 -0.49 -1.52 16.77
N LEU A 16 -1.49 -2.28 17.23
CA LEU A 16 -2.04 -3.41 16.47
C LEU A 16 -2.67 -2.96 15.15
N ALA A 17 -3.46 -1.88 15.18
CA ALA A 17 -4.07 -1.29 13.99
C ALA A 17 -3.01 -0.80 13.00
N SER A 18 -1.93 -0.19 13.49
CA SER A 18 -0.81 0.26 12.65
C SER A 18 -0.11 -0.91 11.96
N ILE A 19 0.13 -2.01 12.68
CA ILE A 19 0.70 -3.23 12.10
C ILE A 19 -0.22 -3.78 10.99
N MET A 20 -1.52 -3.85 11.24
CA MET A 20 -2.50 -4.28 10.23
C MET A 20 -2.48 -3.39 8.98
N LEU A 21 -2.42 -2.06 9.16
CA LEU A 21 -2.34 -1.10 8.07
C LEU A 21 -1.04 -1.27 7.26
N ILE A 22 0.09 -1.51 7.93
CA ILE A 22 1.37 -1.76 7.26
C ILE A 22 1.29 -3.03 6.42
N LEU A 23 0.77 -4.13 6.98
CA LEU A 23 0.62 -5.39 6.26
C LEU A 23 -0.29 -5.24 5.04
N LEU A 24 -1.40 -4.51 5.19
CA LEU A 24 -2.29 -4.22 4.07
C LEU A 24 -1.58 -3.41 2.99
N GLY A 25 -0.79 -2.39 3.37
CA GLY A 25 0.01 -1.60 2.44
C GLY A 25 1.03 -2.42 1.66
N ILE A 26 1.72 -3.36 2.32
CA ILE A 26 2.67 -4.29 1.68
C ILE A 26 1.95 -5.15 0.64
N VAL A 27 0.82 -5.76 1.00
CA VAL A 27 0.04 -6.60 0.08
C VAL A 27 -0.42 -5.79 -1.13
N TYR A 28 -0.91 -4.57 -0.92
CA TYR A 28 -1.36 -3.70 -1.99
C TYR A 28 -0.22 -3.34 -2.96
N PHE A 29 0.96 -3.03 -2.42
CA PHE A 29 2.15 -2.73 -3.21
C PHE A 29 2.63 -3.94 -4.04
N MET A 30 2.60 -5.14 -3.45
CA MET A 30 2.94 -6.38 -4.18
C MET A 30 1.98 -6.65 -5.34
N LEU A 31 0.67 -6.44 -5.13
CA LEU A 31 -0.31 -6.59 -6.20
C LEU A 31 -0.13 -5.55 -7.30
N ALA A 32 0.11 -4.29 -6.95
CA ALA A 32 0.34 -3.21 -7.92
C ALA A 32 1.58 -3.48 -8.78
N THR A 33 2.70 -3.88 -8.16
CA THR A 33 3.92 -4.25 -8.89
C THR A 33 3.73 -5.46 -9.79
N TRP A 34 2.95 -6.46 -9.36
CA TRP A 34 2.61 -7.62 -10.18
C TRP A 34 1.79 -7.23 -11.42
N ILE A 35 0.75 -6.39 -11.25
CA ILE A 35 -0.07 -5.88 -12.36
C ILE A 35 0.80 -5.14 -13.39
N ILE A 36 1.74 -4.31 -12.93
CA ILE A 36 2.64 -3.56 -13.83
C ILE A 36 3.54 -4.49 -14.61
N LYS A 37 4.16 -5.48 -13.95
CA LYS A 37 5.03 -6.45 -14.63
C LYS A 37 4.25 -7.27 -15.67
N LEU A 38 3.03 -7.69 -15.32
CA LEU A 38 2.14 -8.41 -16.24
C LEU A 38 1.76 -7.53 -17.44
N GLY A 39 1.32 -6.29 -17.20
CA GLY A 39 0.97 -5.34 -18.26
C GLY A 39 2.14 -4.98 -19.16
N ALA A 40 3.34 -4.77 -18.60
CA ALA A 40 4.55 -4.51 -19.37
C ALA A 40 4.94 -5.70 -20.26
N THR A 41 4.78 -6.93 -19.75
CA THR A 41 5.02 -8.16 -20.52
C THR A 41 4.05 -8.26 -21.69
N TRP A 42 2.76 -7.97 -21.48
CA TRP A 42 1.76 -7.95 -22.55
C TRP A 42 1.99 -6.84 -23.57
N ALA A 43 2.58 -5.72 -23.16
CA ALA A 43 2.97 -4.64 -24.05
C ALA A 43 4.29 -4.92 -24.84
N GLY A 44 4.91 -6.10 -24.64
CA GLY A 44 6.18 -6.45 -25.30
C GLY A 44 7.41 -5.73 -24.73
N VAL A 45 7.26 -5.03 -23.59
CA VAL A 45 8.36 -4.30 -22.95
C VAL A 45 9.20 -5.28 -22.13
N THR A 46 10.36 -5.66 -22.66
CA THR A 46 11.34 -6.51 -21.98
C THR A 46 12.77 -5.99 -22.24
N PRO A 47 13.66 -5.96 -21.23
CA PRO A 47 13.45 -6.29 -19.83
C PRO A 47 12.75 -5.18 -19.03
N VAL A 48 12.00 -5.55 -18.01
CA VAL A 48 11.34 -4.59 -17.11
C VAL A 48 12.27 -4.29 -15.93
N ASP A 49 12.86 -3.09 -15.91
CA ASP A 49 13.74 -2.63 -14.83
C ASP A 49 12.95 -2.51 -13.51
N GLY A 50 13.49 -3.09 -12.43
CA GLY A 50 12.87 -3.08 -11.11
C GLY A 50 12.62 -1.67 -10.54
N ASN A 51 13.51 -0.71 -10.80
CA ASN A 51 13.31 0.68 -10.38
C ASN A 51 12.10 1.31 -11.08
N MET A 52 11.92 1.04 -12.37
CA MET A 52 10.76 1.51 -13.14
C MET A 52 9.45 0.87 -12.65
N VAL A 53 9.47 -0.41 -12.28
CA VAL A 53 8.30 -1.09 -11.70
C VAL A 53 7.89 -0.43 -10.39
N ILE A 54 8.85 -0.16 -9.49
CA ILE A 54 8.58 0.45 -8.18
C ILE A 54 8.04 1.87 -8.34
N LEU A 55 8.65 2.68 -9.22
CA LEU A 55 8.20 4.03 -9.51
C LEU A 55 6.76 4.03 -10.05
N THR A 56 6.49 3.18 -11.05
CA THR A 56 5.17 3.08 -11.66
C THR A 56 4.13 2.57 -10.65
N ALA A 57 4.48 1.64 -9.77
CA ALA A 57 3.62 1.15 -8.71
C ALA A 57 3.25 2.26 -7.72
N GLY A 58 4.21 3.11 -7.35
CA GLY A 58 3.97 4.30 -6.53
C GLY A 58 2.98 5.27 -7.20
N ILE A 59 3.20 5.58 -8.48
CA ILE A 59 2.33 6.50 -9.24
C ILE A 59 0.90 5.96 -9.35
N ILE A 60 0.73 4.69 -9.76
CA ILE A 60 -0.60 4.08 -9.91
C ILE A 60 -1.33 3.99 -8.57
N THR A 61 -0.62 3.67 -7.49
CA THR A 61 -1.21 3.61 -6.14
C THR A 61 -1.68 5.00 -5.69
N ALA A 62 -0.86 6.03 -5.89
CA ALA A 62 -1.24 7.41 -5.58
C ALA A 62 -2.44 7.88 -6.42
N ALA A 63 -2.44 7.60 -7.73
CA ALA A 63 -3.55 7.90 -8.61
C ALA A 63 -4.84 7.18 -8.21
N SER A 64 -4.74 5.91 -7.78
CA SER A 64 -5.89 5.12 -7.32
C SER A 64 -6.49 5.69 -6.03
N MET A 65 -5.65 6.15 -5.09
CA MET A 65 -6.12 6.83 -3.87
C MET A 65 -6.82 8.15 -4.19
N ILE A 66 -6.24 8.98 -5.07
CA ILE A 66 -6.85 10.24 -5.51
C ILE A 66 -8.18 9.98 -6.23
N GLY A 67 -8.22 9.02 -7.15
CA GLY A 67 -9.43 8.63 -7.86
C GLY A 67 -10.53 8.09 -6.93
N SER A 68 -10.14 7.30 -5.91
CA SER A 68 -11.07 6.83 -4.89
C SER A 68 -11.61 7.97 -4.02
N ALA A 69 -10.79 8.97 -3.71
CA ALA A 69 -11.20 10.13 -2.90
C ALA A 69 -12.10 11.11 -3.67
N LEU A 70 -11.93 11.19 -5.00
CA LEU A 70 -12.75 12.03 -5.88
C LEU A 70 -14.10 11.41 -6.22
N LYS A 71 -14.30 10.10 -6.03
CA LYS A 71 -15.62 9.47 -6.08
C LYS A 71 -16.45 9.98 -4.90
N ARG A 72 -17.23 11.03 -5.16
CA ARG A 72 -18.28 11.56 -4.29
C ARG A 72 -19.65 11.12 -4.79
#